data_AF-A0A1E4Q2Z0-F1
#
_entry.id   AF-A0A1E4Q2Z0-F1
#
_cell.length_a   1.000
_cell.length_b   1.000
_cell.length_c   1.000
_cell.angle_alpha   90.00
_cell.angle_beta   90.00
_cell.angle_gamma   90.00
#
_symmetry.space_group_name_H-M   'P 1'
#
loop_
_entity.id
_entity.type
_entity.pdbx_description
1 polymer ?
#
loop_
_entity_poly.entity_id
_entity_poly.type
_entity_poly.pdbx_seq_one_letter_code
_entity_poly.pdbx_strand_id
1 'polypeptide(L)'
;MKPTSIQRAWRTTACVAVLTLASAPAWAAQASAQQVRELMGVFGVNRMFQQMNVQMAGMMGQQLPCVPASYWNNFLDEKGMAELTEKMIPIYQRHFSAAEIDGLLKFYRSPLGRKVVAEMPSTMAEGMQVGQQWGRERAQAMMEQLQKDGTITGEGRCPATAPAQPALGKPSK
;
A
#
# COMPACT_ATOMS: atom_id res chain seq x y z
N MET A 1 -87.75 -33.85 22.70
CA MET A 1 -86.71 -32.81 22.61
C MET A 1 -85.72 -33.21 21.52
N LYS A 2 -85.61 -32.37 20.49
CA LYS A 2 -84.74 -32.50 19.31
C LYS A 2 -83.90 -31.19 19.21
N PRO A 3 -82.86 -31.14 18.36
CA PRO A 3 -81.49 -30.79 18.72
C PRO A 3 -81.03 -29.43 18.17
N THR A 4 -79.85 -28.92 18.54
CA THR A 4 -79.00 -28.11 17.61
C THR A 4 -77.57 -27.89 18.10
N SER A 5 -76.61 -28.20 17.20
CA SER A 5 -75.27 -27.66 16.90
C SER A 5 -74.42 -26.98 18.02
N ILE A 6 -73.10 -27.21 18.09
CA ILE A 6 -72.09 -26.49 17.28
C ILE A 6 -70.81 -27.32 17.11
N GLN A 7 -70.21 -27.12 15.94
CA GLN A 7 -69.25 -27.95 15.22
C GLN A 7 -67.85 -28.02 15.83
N ARG A 8 -67.26 -29.21 15.68
CA ARG A 8 -65.82 -29.48 15.73
C ARG A 8 -65.16 -28.90 14.48
N ALA A 9 -64.18 -28.00 14.65
CA ALA A 9 -63.34 -27.56 13.55
C ALA A 9 -62.01 -26.99 14.04
N TRP A 10 -61.09 -27.83 14.51
CA TRP A 10 -59.67 -27.44 14.56
C TRP A 10 -58.89 -28.43 13.71
N ARG A 11 -58.69 -27.98 12.47
CA ARG A 11 -57.83 -28.57 11.45
C ARG A 11 -56.41 -28.65 12.02
N THR A 12 -55.82 -29.83 12.00
CA THR A 12 -54.39 -30.03 12.18
C THR A 12 -53.67 -29.48 10.95
N THR A 13 -53.22 -28.23 11.01
CA THR A 13 -52.30 -27.67 10.03
C THR A 13 -50.91 -27.64 10.67
N ALA A 14 -50.11 -28.66 10.34
CA ALA A 14 -48.71 -28.73 10.69
C ALA A 14 -47.97 -27.55 10.05
N CYS A 15 -47.49 -26.61 10.88
CA CYS A 15 -46.54 -25.60 10.46
C CYS A 15 -45.20 -26.31 10.20
N VAL A 16 -44.86 -26.50 8.93
CA VAL A 16 -43.49 -26.82 8.50
C VAL A 16 -42.65 -25.59 8.83
N ALA A 17 -41.87 -25.66 9.90
CA ALA A 17 -40.84 -24.69 10.21
C ALA A 17 -39.75 -24.78 9.13
N VAL A 18 -39.85 -23.94 8.11
CA VAL A 18 -38.76 -23.69 7.17
C VAL A 18 -37.65 -23.01 7.98
N LEU A 19 -36.64 -23.80 8.37
CA LEU A 19 -35.36 -23.27 8.86
C LEU A 19 -34.70 -22.49 7.73
N THR A 20 -34.88 -21.18 7.73
CA THR A 20 -34.04 -20.28 6.96
C THR A 20 -32.66 -20.29 7.58
N LEU A 21 -31.71 -21.00 6.95
CA LEU A 21 -30.28 -20.81 7.16
C LEU A 21 -29.95 -19.37 6.76
N ALA A 22 -30.01 -18.46 7.74
CA ALA A 22 -29.44 -17.13 7.60
C ALA A 22 -27.92 -17.30 7.51
N SER A 23 -27.42 -17.45 6.29
CA SER A 23 -26.01 -17.24 5.98
C SER A 23 -25.72 -15.76 6.24
N ALA A 24 -25.38 -15.42 7.49
CA ALA A 24 -24.74 -14.15 7.76
C ALA A 24 -23.56 -14.05 6.79
N PRO A 25 -23.36 -12.92 6.09
CA PRO A 25 -22.17 -12.76 5.28
C PRO A 25 -21.00 -13.01 6.22
N ALA A 26 -20.10 -13.90 5.83
CA ALA A 26 -18.83 -14.07 6.51
C ALA A 26 -18.07 -12.76 6.35
N TRP A 27 -18.39 -11.75 7.18
CA TRP A 27 -17.52 -10.61 7.38
C TRP A 27 -16.20 -11.23 7.82
N ALA A 28 -15.24 -11.23 6.91
CA ALA A 28 -13.94 -11.81 7.15
C ALA A 28 -13.43 -11.21 8.47
N ALA A 29 -13.15 -12.08 9.45
CA ALA A 29 -12.83 -11.64 10.80
C ALA A 29 -11.74 -10.57 10.76
N GLN A 30 -11.88 -9.52 11.57
CA GLN A 30 -10.88 -8.47 11.62
C GLN A 30 -9.54 -9.06 12.08
N ALA A 31 -8.44 -8.68 11.42
CA ALA A 31 -7.12 -9.18 11.79
C ALA A 31 -6.75 -8.76 13.23
N SER A 32 -6.14 -9.67 13.98
CA SER A 32 -5.64 -9.36 15.32
C SER A 32 -4.44 -8.42 15.26
N ALA A 33 -4.23 -7.66 16.35
CA ALA A 33 -3.04 -6.82 16.51
C ALA A 33 -1.73 -7.62 16.34
N GLN A 34 -1.69 -8.85 16.86
CA GLN A 34 -0.53 -9.73 16.73
C GLN A 34 -0.24 -10.10 15.27
N GLN A 35 -1.27 -10.51 14.50
CA GLN A 35 -1.10 -10.83 13.08
C GLN A 35 -0.53 -9.64 12.30
N VAL A 36 -1.01 -8.43 12.58
CA VAL A 36 -0.49 -7.23 11.92
C VAL A 36 0.96 -6.96 12.33
N ARG A 37 1.32 -7.07 13.62
CA ARG A 37 2.71 -6.89 14.09
C ARG A 37 3.65 -7.91 13.44
N GLU A 38 3.22 -9.16 13.31
CA GLU A 38 3.98 -10.19 12.60
C GLU A 38 4.19 -9.82 11.13
N LEU A 39 3.14 -9.35 10.44
CA LEU A 39 3.23 -8.95 9.03
C LEU A 39 4.18 -7.76 8.84
N MET A 40 4.09 -6.75 9.72
CA MET A 40 5.02 -5.62 9.75
C MET A 40 6.47 -6.07 9.95
N GLY A 41 6.69 -7.04 10.83
CA GLY A 41 8.00 -7.64 11.07
C GLY A 41 8.56 -8.35 9.84
N VAL A 42 7.72 -9.11 9.12
CA VAL A 42 8.11 -9.80 7.88
C VAL A 42 8.53 -8.81 6.78
N PHE A 43 7.81 -7.70 6.63
CA PHE A 43 8.18 -6.65 5.69
C PHE A 43 9.32 -5.74 6.17
N GLY A 44 9.80 -5.93 7.41
CA GLY A 44 10.89 -5.11 7.95
C GLY A 44 10.49 -3.64 8.19
N VAL A 45 9.21 -3.37 8.45
CA VAL A 45 8.68 -2.00 8.66
C VAL A 45 9.45 -1.27 9.76
N ASN A 46 9.79 -1.96 10.86
CA ASN A 46 10.58 -1.37 11.94
C ASN A 46 11.97 -0.94 11.48
N ARG A 47 12.63 -1.76 10.65
CA ARG A 47 13.94 -1.43 10.09
C ARG A 47 13.84 -0.20 9.18
N MET A 48 12.78 -0.11 8.38
CA MET A 48 12.53 1.04 7.51
C MET A 48 12.39 2.34 8.33
N PHE A 49 11.57 2.34 9.39
CA PHE A 49 11.42 3.51 10.23
C PHE A 49 12.70 3.88 11.00
N GLN A 50 13.47 2.88 11.43
CA GLN A 50 14.78 3.12 12.05
C GLN A 50 15.76 3.78 11.07
N GLN A 51 15.78 3.35 9.80
CA GLN A 51 16.60 3.99 8.77
C GLN A 51 16.15 5.44 8.53
N MET A 52 14.84 5.69 8.48
CA MET A 52 14.30 7.05 8.38
C MET A 52 14.70 7.91 9.59
N ASN A 53 14.68 7.35 10.80
CA ASN A 53 15.10 8.04 12.01
C ASN A 53 16.59 8.41 11.95
N VAL A 54 17.47 7.49 11.51
CA VAL A 54 18.90 7.79 11.34
C VAL A 54 19.13 8.88 10.29
N GLN A 55 18.41 8.84 9.17
CA GLN A 55 18.50 9.88 8.14
C GLN A 55 18.05 11.25 8.68
N MET A 56 16.90 11.28 9.38
CA MET A 56 16.38 12.50 10.00
C MET A 56 17.34 13.02 11.08
N ALA A 57 17.90 12.13 11.90
CA ALA A 57 18.89 12.48 12.91
C ALA A 57 20.15 13.09 12.31
N GLY A 58 20.64 12.56 11.18
CA GLY A 58 21.74 13.15 10.44
C GLY A 58 21.44 14.57 9.95
N MET A 59 20.23 14.80 9.41
CA MET A 59 19.79 16.12 8.97
C MET A 59 19.64 17.10 10.14
N MET A 60 18.99 16.69 11.24
CA MET A 60 18.78 17.53 12.42
C MET A 60 20.10 17.83 13.14
N GLY A 61 21.01 16.88 13.21
CA GLY A 61 22.35 17.07 13.77
C GLY A 61 23.18 18.11 13.01
N GLN A 62 23.02 18.21 11.68
CA GLN A 62 23.66 19.27 10.89
C GLN A 62 23.05 20.66 11.17
N GLN A 63 21.73 20.73 11.41
CA GLN A 63 21.05 21.98 11.70
C GLN A 63 21.27 22.48 13.13
N LEU A 64 21.37 21.57 14.09
CA LEU A 64 21.51 21.85 15.53
C LEU A 64 22.75 21.13 16.09
N PRO A 65 23.97 21.57 15.72
CA PRO A 65 25.22 20.88 16.07
C PRO A 65 25.54 20.90 17.58
N CYS A 66 24.86 21.76 18.36
CA CYS A 66 24.98 21.79 19.81
C CYS A 66 24.20 20.67 20.52
N VAL A 67 23.27 20.00 19.83
CA VAL A 67 22.49 18.89 20.39
C VAL A 67 23.22 17.57 20.08
N PRO A 68 23.51 16.72 21.08
CA PRO A 68 24.17 15.44 20.85
C PRO A 68 23.39 14.54 19.89
N ALA A 69 24.11 13.83 19.02
CA ALA A 69 23.52 12.89 18.07
C ALA A 69 22.62 11.82 18.73
N SER A 70 22.95 11.42 19.97
CA SER A 70 22.14 10.47 20.74
C SER A 70 20.72 10.96 21.01
N TYR A 71 20.49 12.26 21.15
CA TYR A 71 19.14 12.81 21.36
C TYR A 71 18.25 12.56 20.14
N TRP A 72 18.79 12.79 18.94
CA TRP A 72 18.10 12.53 17.69
C TRP A 72 17.95 11.03 17.41
N ASN A 73 19.00 10.24 17.63
CA ASN A 73 18.94 8.80 17.43
C ASN A 73 17.91 8.13 18.35
N ASN A 74 17.76 8.62 19.58
CA ASN A 74 16.79 8.10 20.54
C ASN A 74 15.37 8.62 20.34
N PHE A 75 15.12 9.51 19.37
CA PHE A 75 13.77 9.99 19.05
C PHE A 75 12.82 8.84 18.73
N LEU A 76 13.32 7.82 18.04
CA LEU A 76 12.60 6.59 17.75
C LEU A 76 13.24 5.40 18.47
N ASP A 77 13.26 5.48 19.80
CA ASP A 77 13.65 4.37 20.67
C ASP A 77 12.63 3.20 20.63
N GLU A 78 12.83 2.19 21.46
CA GLU A 78 11.94 1.02 21.52
C GLU A 78 10.49 1.40 21.85
N LYS A 79 10.29 2.39 22.73
CA LYS A 79 8.96 2.85 23.13
C LYS A 79 8.30 3.64 21.99
N GLY A 80 9.04 4.53 21.34
CA GLY A 80 8.57 5.27 20.16
C GLY A 80 8.20 4.34 19.01
N MET A 81 9.01 3.30 18.78
CA MET A 81 8.70 2.25 17.81
C MET A 81 7.42 1.48 18.15
N ALA A 82 7.24 1.11 19.43
CA ALA A 82 6.03 0.44 19.88
C ALA A 82 4.79 1.33 19.68
N GLU A 83 4.87 2.61 20.06
CA GLU A 83 3.77 3.56 19.87
C GLU A 83 3.42 3.72 18.37
N LEU A 84 4.43 3.88 17.52
CA LEU A 84 4.23 3.96 16.07
C LEU A 84 3.56 2.70 15.52
N THR A 85 4.01 1.52 15.97
CA THR A 85 3.43 0.23 15.59
C THR A 85 1.94 0.17 15.97
N GLU A 86 1.57 0.59 17.19
CA GLU A 86 0.17 0.60 17.62
C GLU A 86 -0.70 1.53 16.76
N LYS A 87 -0.18 2.68 16.33
CA LYS A 87 -0.90 3.59 15.42
C LYS A 87 -1.11 3.00 14.02
N MET A 88 -0.23 2.09 13.58
CA MET A 88 -0.34 1.46 12.27
C MET A 88 -1.35 0.31 12.23
N ILE A 89 -1.58 -0.38 13.35
CA ILE A 89 -2.46 -1.56 13.40
C ILE A 89 -3.85 -1.30 12.81
N PRO A 90 -4.58 -0.22 13.18
CA PRO A 90 -5.88 0.09 12.60
C PRO A 90 -5.85 0.38 11.10
N ILE A 91 -4.70 0.79 10.54
CA ILE A 91 -4.56 1.00 9.09
C ILE A 91 -4.63 -0.35 8.39
N TYR A 92 -3.85 -1.33 8.82
CA TYR A 92 -3.88 -2.67 8.23
C TYR A 92 -5.23 -3.36 8.42
N GLN A 93 -5.84 -3.25 9.61
CA GLN A 93 -7.14 -3.85 9.90
C GLN A 93 -8.28 -3.29 9.02
N ARG A 94 -8.15 -2.08 8.46
CA ARG A 94 -9.10 -1.52 7.49
C ARG A 94 -8.93 -2.06 6.07
N HIS A 95 -7.75 -2.58 5.75
CA HIS A 95 -7.40 -3.01 4.39
C HIS A 95 -7.31 -4.52 4.23
N PHE A 96 -7.12 -5.27 5.34
CA PHE A 96 -6.92 -6.71 5.32
C PHE A 96 -7.72 -7.38 6.43
N SER A 97 -8.37 -8.48 6.07
CA SER A 97 -8.97 -9.42 7.01
C SER A 97 -7.92 -10.32 7.67
N ALA A 98 -8.30 -10.99 8.75
CA ALA A 98 -7.45 -11.97 9.44
C ALA A 98 -6.97 -13.08 8.48
N ALA A 99 -7.88 -13.60 7.64
CA ALA A 99 -7.55 -14.66 6.70
C ALA A 99 -6.54 -14.21 5.63
N GLU A 100 -6.64 -12.97 5.15
CA GLU A 100 -5.69 -12.41 4.19
C GLU A 100 -4.32 -12.20 4.83
N ILE A 101 -4.27 -11.66 6.06
CA ILE A 101 -2.99 -11.52 6.77
C ILE A 101 -2.34 -12.89 7.03
N ASP A 102 -3.10 -13.91 7.40
CA ASP A 102 -2.58 -15.27 7.55
C ASP A 102 -2.03 -15.83 6.23
N GLY A 103 -2.75 -15.59 5.13
CA GLY A 103 -2.30 -15.93 3.78
C GLY A 103 -0.97 -15.26 3.42
N LEU A 104 -0.86 -13.95 3.67
CA LEU A 104 0.37 -13.18 3.46
C LEU A 104 1.51 -13.71 4.33
N LEU A 105 1.28 -13.91 5.63
CA LEU A 105 2.27 -14.45 6.55
C LEU A 105 2.77 -15.83 6.10
N LYS A 106 1.85 -16.72 5.68
CA LYS A 106 2.20 -18.04 5.15
C LYS A 106 3.09 -17.93 3.91
N PHE A 107 2.72 -17.07 2.97
CA PHE A 107 3.51 -16.87 1.74
C PHE A 107 4.89 -16.31 2.06
N TYR A 108 4.97 -15.20 2.79
CA TYR A 108 6.24 -14.52 3.05
C TYR A 108 7.17 -15.28 4.01
N ARG A 109 6.63 -16.20 4.82
CA ARG A 109 7.44 -17.16 5.59
C ARG A 109 8.00 -18.31 4.76
N SER A 110 7.47 -18.58 3.56
CA SER A 110 8.02 -19.62 2.68
C SER A 110 9.42 -19.27 2.16
N PRO A 111 10.25 -20.24 1.70
CA PRO A 111 11.55 -19.93 1.10
C PRO A 111 11.48 -18.92 -0.05
N LEU A 112 10.47 -19.04 -0.93
CA LEU A 112 10.25 -18.10 -2.03
C LEU A 112 9.85 -16.72 -1.51
N GLY A 113 8.88 -16.65 -0.59
CA GLY A 113 8.42 -15.38 -0.04
C GLY A 113 9.52 -14.61 0.70
N ARG A 114 10.40 -15.30 1.43
CA ARG A 114 11.58 -14.68 2.04
C ARG A 114 12.55 -14.16 1.00
N LYS A 115 12.77 -14.89 -0.11
CA LYS A 115 13.58 -14.42 -1.23
C LYS A 115 12.98 -13.16 -1.87
N VAL A 116 11.66 -13.11 -2.03
CA VAL A 116 10.96 -11.91 -2.53
C VAL A 116 11.24 -10.70 -1.63
N VAL A 117 11.05 -10.82 -0.31
CA VAL A 117 11.31 -9.71 0.62
C VAL A 117 12.78 -9.25 0.56
N ALA A 118 13.72 -10.17 0.39
CA ALA A 118 15.15 -9.86 0.32
C ALA A 118 15.57 -9.21 -1.01
N GLU A 119 15.07 -9.71 -2.14
CA GLU A 119 15.55 -9.35 -3.49
C GLU A 119 14.72 -8.25 -4.17
N MET A 120 13.47 -8.03 -3.76
CA MET A 120 12.63 -7.02 -4.40
C MET A 120 13.23 -5.61 -4.32
N PRO A 121 13.82 -5.15 -3.20
CA PRO A 121 14.46 -3.83 -3.15
C PRO A 121 15.59 -3.65 -4.17
N SER A 122 16.49 -4.63 -4.31
CA SER A 122 17.59 -4.58 -5.29
C SER A 122 17.06 -4.65 -6.72
N THR A 123 16.11 -5.55 -6.98
CA THR A 123 15.47 -5.70 -8.29
C THR A 123 14.82 -4.39 -8.74
N MET A 124 14.09 -3.70 -7.85
CA MET A 124 13.50 -2.39 -8.16
C MET A 124 14.57 -1.32 -8.38
N ALA A 125 15.65 -1.32 -7.59
CA ALA A 125 16.75 -0.37 -7.76
C ALA A 125 17.45 -0.53 -9.12
N GLU A 126 17.73 -1.77 -9.53
CA GLU A 126 18.28 -2.08 -10.86
C GLU A 126 17.32 -1.66 -11.98
N GLY A 127 16.02 -1.94 -11.83
CA GLY A 127 15.00 -1.51 -12.78
C GLY A 127 14.95 0.01 -12.94
N MET A 128 15.08 0.77 -11.85
CA MET A 128 15.17 2.22 -11.90
C MET A 128 16.40 2.71 -12.67
N GLN A 129 17.56 2.06 -12.51
CA GLN A 129 18.78 2.41 -13.26
C GLN A 129 18.58 2.19 -14.77
N VAL A 130 17.99 1.06 -15.15
CA VAL A 130 17.65 0.77 -16.56
C VAL A 130 16.69 1.81 -17.11
N GLY A 131 15.62 2.13 -16.38
CA GLY A 131 14.64 3.14 -16.79
C GLY A 131 15.25 4.53 -16.98
N GLN A 132 16.17 4.93 -16.09
CA GLN A 132 16.90 6.19 -16.24
C GLN A 132 17.80 6.20 -17.47
N GLN A 133 18.51 5.10 -17.75
CA GLN A 133 19.36 5.00 -18.93
C GLN A 133 18.53 5.09 -20.22
N TRP A 134 17.50 4.26 -20.33
CA TRP A 134 16.59 4.27 -21.46
C TRP A 134 15.95 5.65 -21.68
N GLY A 135 15.53 6.32 -20.59
CA GLY A 135 14.94 7.65 -20.66
C GLY A 135 15.91 8.70 -21.22
N ARG A 136 17.19 8.65 -20.83
CA ARG A 136 18.24 9.55 -21.37
C ARG A 136 18.46 9.31 -22.86
N GLU A 137 18.61 8.06 -23.27
CA GLU A 137 18.82 7.70 -24.68
C GLU A 137 17.63 8.13 -25.54
N ARG A 138 16.41 7.90 -25.06
CA ARG A 138 15.20 8.29 -25.77
C ARG A 138 15.07 9.81 -25.90
N ALA A 139 15.38 10.55 -24.83
CA ALA A 139 15.38 12.01 -24.84
C ALA A 139 16.41 12.58 -25.81
N GLN A 140 17.62 12.01 -25.85
CA GLN A 140 18.67 12.40 -26.80
C GLN A 140 18.20 12.19 -28.25
N ALA A 141 17.68 10.99 -28.57
CA ALA A 141 17.18 10.70 -29.91
C ALA A 141 16.02 11.63 -30.33
N MET A 142 15.14 11.98 -29.39
CA MET A 142 14.06 12.95 -29.64
C MET A 142 14.61 14.35 -29.94
N MET A 143 15.58 14.82 -29.15
CA MET A 143 16.20 16.14 -29.38
C MET A 143 16.92 16.20 -30.74
N GLU A 144 17.63 15.15 -31.11
CA GLU A 144 18.25 15.04 -32.44
C GLU A 144 17.22 15.09 -33.58
N GLN A 145 16.08 14.41 -33.40
CA GLN A 145 15.01 14.44 -34.39
C GLN A 145 14.41 15.85 -34.52
N LEU A 146 14.11 16.50 -33.39
CA LEU A 146 13.59 17.87 -33.38
C LEU A 146 14.56 18.86 -34.05
N GLN A 147 15.88 18.65 -33.89
CA GLN A 147 16.90 19.44 -34.57
C GLN A 147 16.92 19.19 -36.07
N LYS A 148 16.89 17.92 -36.50
CA LYS A 148 16.84 17.53 -37.92
C LYS A 148 15.60 18.07 -38.63
N ASP A 149 14.47 18.06 -37.94
CA ASP A 149 13.19 18.56 -38.45
C ASP A 149 13.10 20.10 -38.41
N GLY A 150 14.13 20.79 -37.89
CA GLY A 150 14.17 22.24 -37.75
C GLY A 150 13.20 22.79 -36.71
N THR A 151 12.58 21.92 -35.91
CA THR A 151 11.65 22.31 -34.84
C THR A 151 12.39 23.03 -33.71
N ILE A 152 13.65 22.67 -33.47
CA ILE A 152 14.57 23.37 -32.57
C ILE A 152 15.91 23.64 -33.26
N THR A 153 16.62 24.66 -32.82
CA THR A 153 17.97 25.01 -33.30
C THR A 153 19.01 23.98 -32.85
N GLY A 154 20.22 24.03 -33.42
CA GLY A 154 21.34 23.19 -32.99
C GLY A 154 21.75 23.38 -31.52
N GLU A 155 21.33 24.47 -30.88
CA GLU A 155 21.51 24.73 -29.44
C GLU A 155 20.40 24.09 -28.57
N GLY A 156 19.44 23.39 -29.19
CA GLY A 156 18.29 22.80 -28.51
C GLY A 156 17.22 23.79 -28.09
N ARG A 157 17.14 24.96 -28.73
CA ARG A 157 16.18 26.05 -28.43
C ARG A 157 15.14 26.19 -29.53
N CYS A 158 13.95 26.69 -29.21
CA CYS A 158 12.98 27.03 -30.26
C CYS A 158 13.53 28.16 -31.17
N PRO A 159 13.29 28.11 -32.50
CA PRO A 159 13.62 29.22 -33.40
C PRO A 159 12.86 30.49 -32.99
N ALA A 160 13.49 31.66 -33.17
CA ALA A 160 12.86 32.96 -32.83
C ALA A 160 11.58 33.25 -33.62
N THR A 161 11.40 32.59 -34.75
CA THR A 161 10.22 32.71 -35.63
C THR A 161 9.15 31.65 -35.37
N ALA A 162 9.38 30.72 -34.44
CA ALA A 162 8.45 29.62 -34.18
C ALA A 162 7.18 30.14 -33.47
N PRO A 163 5.97 29.81 -33.97
CA PRO A 163 4.74 30.17 -33.30
C PRO A 163 4.61 29.43 -31.96
N ALA A 164 4.09 30.11 -30.93
CA ALA A 164 3.82 29.49 -29.64
C ALA A 164 2.77 28.37 -29.81
N GLN A 165 3.13 27.15 -29.40
CA GLN A 165 2.19 26.04 -29.38
C GLN A 165 1.25 26.16 -28.17
N PRO A 166 -0.01 25.68 -28.29
CA PRO A 166 -0.93 25.61 -27.16
C PRO A 166 -0.27 24.83 -26.01
N ALA A 167 -0.46 25.31 -24.77
CA ALA A 167 0.00 24.58 -23.60
C ALA A 167 -0.55 23.15 -23.61
N LEU A 168 0.27 22.18 -23.17
CA LEU A 168 -0.11 20.77 -23.05
C LEU A 168 -1.50 20.67 -22.39
N GLY A 169 -2.48 20.21 -23.18
CA GLY A 169 -3.82 19.93 -22.67
C GLY A 169 -3.75 18.86 -21.59
N LYS A 170 -4.70 18.88 -20.65
CA LYS A 170 -4.79 17.86 -19.59
C LYS A 170 -4.74 16.47 -20.24
N PRO A 171 -3.95 15.53 -19.70
CA PRO A 171 -3.92 14.18 -20.23
C PRO A 171 -5.35 13.62 -20.25
N SER A 172 -5.77 13.12 -21.41
CA SER A 172 -7.01 12.37 -21.54
C SER A 172 -6.96 11.21 -20.56
N LYS A 173 -8.00 11.09 -19.74
CA LYS A 173 -8.14 10.01 -18.74
C LYS A 173 -8.12 8.64 -19.41
#